data_AF-A0A2M7QDP0-F1
#
_entry.id   AF-A0A2M7QDP0-F1
#
_cell.length_a   1.000
_cell.length_b   1.000
_cell.length_c   1.000
_cell.angle_alpha   90.00
_cell.angle_beta   90.00
_cell.angle_gamma   90.00
#
_symmetry.space_group_name_H-M   'P 1'
#
loop_
_entity.id
_entity.type
_entity.pdbx_description
1 polymer ?
#
loop_
_entity_poly.entity_id
_entity_poly.type
_entity_poly.pdbx_seq_one_letter_code
_entity_poly.pdbx_strand_id
1 'polypeptide(L)'
;MEKYSIDGALTQAQKDFLASETKYKEADIAIGAANAQVTATQIAYDDTFLNEPVITVDINEIYLPRISIGQKAKIVFDAFNNQTVTGVVKSIDTIGTVKGGVVTYEIKVSLETIPSGVRANMTALVTIETLRKNAILSVPNSAIIAKNNKYYVKQVVNQKKNVVQISTGVKGLVKTEITKGLAERNVIVANPND
;
A
#
# COMPACT_ATOMS: atom_id res chain seq x y z
N MET A 1 -2.06 -57.67 27.02
CA MET A 1 -2.66 -56.85 25.95
C MET A 1 -3.60 -55.87 26.61
N GLU A 2 -3.29 -54.58 26.60
CA GLU A 2 -4.29 -53.52 26.40
C GLU A 2 -3.55 -52.18 26.17
N LYS A 3 -3.92 -51.50 25.09
CA LYS A 3 -3.26 -50.32 24.54
C LYS A 3 -3.72 -49.07 25.31
N TYR A 4 -2.78 -48.25 25.75
CA TYR A 4 -3.02 -46.85 26.09
C TYR A 4 -3.46 -46.08 24.84
N SER A 5 -4.69 -45.56 24.84
CA SER A 5 -5.12 -44.54 23.88
C SER A 5 -4.93 -43.18 24.55
N ILE A 6 -4.01 -42.37 24.03
CA ILE A 6 -3.85 -40.96 24.42
C ILE A 6 -4.48 -40.14 23.31
N ASP A 7 -5.78 -39.89 23.42
CA ASP A 7 -6.49 -38.95 22.56
C ASP A 7 -6.20 -37.51 23.01
N GLY A 8 -5.29 -36.85 22.27
CA GLY A 8 -5.69 -35.74 21.40
C GLY A 8 -6.17 -34.41 21.99
N ALA A 9 -6.05 -34.12 23.28
CA ALA A 9 -6.38 -32.78 23.80
C ALA A 9 -5.18 -31.81 23.69
N LEU A 10 -5.08 -31.09 22.55
CA LEU A 10 -4.15 -29.95 22.46
C LEU A 10 -4.55 -28.89 23.50
N THR A 11 -3.58 -28.46 24.30
CA THR A 11 -3.78 -27.48 25.38
C THR A 11 -4.21 -26.13 24.83
N GLN A 12 -4.87 -25.30 25.64
CA GLN A 12 -5.25 -23.94 25.24
C GLN A 12 -4.02 -23.13 24.79
N ALA A 13 -2.87 -23.32 25.43
CA ALA A 13 -1.60 -22.73 25.00
C ALA A 13 -1.12 -23.20 23.61
N GLN A 14 -1.39 -24.46 23.23
CA GLN A 14 -1.10 -24.95 21.87
C GLN A 14 -2.09 -24.39 20.85
N LYS A 15 -3.36 -24.22 21.21
CA LYS A 15 -4.37 -23.56 20.36
C LYS A 15 -4.08 -22.06 20.20
N ASP A 16 -3.65 -21.39 21.25
CA ASP A 16 -3.27 -19.97 21.25
C ASP A 16 -1.96 -19.76 20.47
N PHE A 17 -1.00 -20.69 20.58
CA PHE A 17 0.20 -20.71 19.75
C PHE A 17 -0.14 -20.92 18.26
N LEU A 18 -1.01 -21.87 17.94
CA LEU A 18 -1.51 -22.11 16.58
C LEU A 18 -2.35 -20.94 16.03
N ALA A 19 -3.06 -20.20 16.90
CA ALA A 19 -3.81 -19.00 16.54
C ALA A 19 -2.90 -17.77 16.33
N SER A 20 -1.73 -17.73 16.99
CA SER A 20 -0.74 -16.66 16.80
C SER A 20 0.09 -16.81 15.51
N GLU A 21 0.13 -18.00 14.90
CA GLU A 21 0.68 -18.19 13.54
C GLU A 21 -0.29 -17.63 12.50
N THR A 22 -0.31 -16.31 12.36
CA THR A 22 -1.00 -15.67 11.23
C THR A 22 -0.32 -16.11 9.93
N LYS A 23 -0.97 -17.05 9.24
CA LYS A 23 -0.50 -17.72 8.03
C LYS A 23 -0.60 -16.77 6.83
N TYR A 24 0.48 -16.06 6.51
CA TYR A 24 0.56 -15.28 5.27
C TYR A 24 1.04 -16.16 4.11
N LYS A 25 0.10 -16.55 3.24
CA LYS A 25 0.39 -17.00 1.88
C LYS A 25 0.21 -15.79 0.97
N GLU A 26 1.27 -15.33 0.30
CA GLU A 26 1.12 -14.35 -0.76
C GLU A 26 1.85 -14.80 -2.01
N ALA A 27 1.12 -15.51 -2.86
CA ALA A 27 1.27 -15.41 -4.31
C ALA A 27 -0.01 -14.72 -4.79
N ASP A 28 0.15 -13.74 -5.69
CA ASP A 28 -0.89 -12.85 -6.26
C ASP A 28 -1.42 -11.71 -5.39
N ILE A 29 -0.53 -10.79 -4.96
CA ILE A 29 -0.98 -9.46 -4.54
C ILE A 29 -0.21 -8.37 -5.30
N ALA A 30 -0.96 -7.41 -5.82
CA ALA A 30 -0.41 -6.24 -6.47
C ALA A 30 0.33 -5.36 -5.45
N ILE A 31 1.61 -5.07 -5.65
CA ILE A 31 2.27 -4.00 -4.88
C ILE A 31 2.06 -2.68 -5.63
N GLY A 32 1.27 -1.79 -5.02
CA GLY A 32 1.26 -0.37 -5.32
C GLY A 32 2.49 0.28 -4.68
N ALA A 33 3.46 0.68 -5.48
CA ALA A 33 4.69 1.28 -4.98
C ALA A 33 4.95 2.64 -5.57
N ALA A 34 5.44 3.52 -4.69
CA ALA A 34 5.32 4.96 -4.85
C ALA A 34 3.84 5.36 -4.96
N ASN A 35 3.28 5.73 -3.81
CA ASN A 35 2.12 6.60 -3.82
C ASN A 35 2.65 8.01 -3.68
N ALA A 36 2.31 8.90 -4.61
CA ALA A 36 2.32 10.32 -4.27
C ALA A 36 1.12 10.55 -3.35
N GLN A 37 1.39 10.78 -2.06
CA GLN A 37 0.39 11.24 -1.12
C GLN A 37 0.40 12.76 -1.16
N VAL A 38 -0.77 13.35 -1.40
CA VAL A 38 -0.93 14.80 -1.33
C VAL A 38 -1.98 15.13 -0.28
N THR A 39 -1.55 15.90 0.71
CA THR A 39 -2.26 16.16 1.97
C THR A 39 -3.17 17.40 1.89
N ALA A 40 -3.08 18.18 0.82
CA ALA A 40 -3.95 19.34 0.61
C ALA A 40 -4.48 19.31 -0.82
N THR A 41 -5.77 19.10 -0.96
CA THR A 41 -6.44 19.14 -2.25
C THR A 41 -7.69 20.00 -2.12
N GLN A 42 -7.95 20.82 -3.13
CA GLN A 42 -9.19 21.56 -3.21
C GLN A 42 -10.06 20.87 -4.25
N ILE A 43 -11.32 20.65 -3.91
CA ILE A 43 -12.32 20.25 -4.91
C ILE A 43 -12.63 21.49 -5.73
N ALA A 44 -12.27 21.42 -7.00
CA ALA A 44 -12.63 22.40 -8.02
C ALA A 44 -13.67 21.79 -8.96
N TYR A 45 -14.34 22.62 -9.73
CA TYR A 45 -15.09 22.15 -10.88
C TYR A 45 -14.22 22.36 -12.11
N ASP A 46 -14.18 21.35 -12.98
CA ASP A 46 -13.50 21.48 -14.26
C ASP A 46 -14.25 22.52 -15.10
N ASP A 47 -13.53 23.50 -15.66
CA ASP A 47 -14.07 24.63 -16.43
C ASP A 47 -14.57 24.21 -17.83
N THR A 48 -14.89 22.92 -17.98
CA THR A 48 -15.47 22.34 -19.18
C THR A 48 -17.00 22.41 -19.11
N PHE A 49 -17.66 22.27 -20.26
CA PHE A 49 -19.12 22.35 -20.39
C PHE A 49 -19.89 21.37 -19.47
N LEU A 50 -19.21 20.34 -18.96
CA LEU A 50 -19.78 19.31 -18.10
C LEU A 50 -19.76 19.68 -16.60
N ASN A 51 -19.02 20.73 -16.21
CA ASN A 51 -18.89 21.23 -14.84
C ASN A 51 -18.71 20.08 -13.83
N GLU A 52 -17.79 19.16 -14.13
CA GLU A 52 -17.56 17.96 -13.35
C GLU A 52 -16.67 18.29 -12.14
N PRO A 53 -17.00 17.81 -10.93
CA PRO A 53 -16.12 18.00 -9.80
C PRO A 53 -14.83 17.20 -10.01
N VAL A 54 -13.72 17.90 -9.86
CA VAL A 54 -12.37 17.37 -9.93
C VAL A 54 -11.65 17.71 -8.64
N ILE A 55 -10.70 16.86 -8.27
CA ILE A 55 -9.80 17.13 -7.17
C ILE A 55 -8.50 17.65 -7.77
N THR A 56 -8.15 18.86 -7.38
CA THR A 56 -6.90 19.49 -7.79
C THR A 56 -5.80 19.14 -6.78
N VAL A 57 -4.67 18.70 -7.29
CA VAL A 57 -3.56 18.16 -6.50
C VAL A 57 -2.24 18.76 -6.97
N ASP A 58 -1.48 19.37 -6.06
CA ASP A 58 -0.12 19.81 -6.35
C ASP A 58 0.88 18.67 -6.13
N ILE A 59 1.64 18.30 -7.16
CA ILE A 59 2.66 17.24 -7.07
C ILE A 59 4.05 17.83 -7.31
N ASN A 60 4.99 17.49 -6.43
CA ASN A 60 6.40 17.85 -6.60
C ASN A 60 6.98 17.23 -7.89
N GLU A 61 7.78 18.01 -8.63
CA GLU A 61 8.42 17.60 -9.89
C GLU A 61 9.14 16.24 -9.83
N ILE A 62 9.69 15.83 -8.67
CA ILE A 62 10.38 14.55 -8.51
C ILE A 62 9.48 13.33 -8.73
N TYR A 63 8.16 13.49 -8.53
CA TYR A 63 7.18 12.43 -8.71
C TYR A 63 6.55 12.45 -10.10
N LEU A 64 6.59 13.58 -10.81
CA LEU A 64 5.97 13.77 -12.11
C LEU A 64 6.32 12.67 -13.13
N PRO A 65 7.56 12.16 -13.25
CA PRO A 65 7.90 11.10 -14.19
C PRO A 65 7.16 9.77 -13.96
N ARG A 66 6.52 9.61 -12.80
CA ARG A 66 5.77 8.40 -12.43
C ARG A 66 4.26 8.62 -12.51
N ILE A 67 3.81 9.84 -12.81
CA ILE A 67 2.40 10.19 -12.92
C ILE A 67 2.00 10.18 -14.40
N SER A 68 0.84 9.61 -14.70
CA SER A 68 0.32 9.56 -16.07
C SER A 68 -1.20 9.65 -16.06
N ILE A 69 -1.75 10.28 -17.09
CA ILE A 69 -3.19 10.32 -17.33
C ILE A 69 -3.73 8.88 -17.38
N GLY A 70 -4.87 8.62 -16.75
CA GLY A 70 -5.47 7.30 -16.63
C GLY A 70 -5.05 6.48 -15.40
N GLN A 71 -4.10 6.96 -14.59
CA GLN A 71 -3.74 6.28 -13.34
C GLN A 71 -4.88 6.34 -12.32
N LYS A 72 -5.05 5.23 -11.58
CA LYS A 72 -6.03 5.13 -10.50
C LYS A 72 -5.57 5.92 -9.29
N ALA A 73 -6.53 6.60 -8.66
CA ALA A 73 -6.36 7.33 -7.43
C ALA A 73 -7.35 6.83 -6.38
N LYS A 74 -6.87 6.72 -5.15
CA LYS A 74 -7.69 6.53 -3.95
C LYS A 74 -7.80 7.87 -3.25
N ILE A 75 -9.04 8.28 -2.99
CA ILE A 75 -9.37 9.57 -2.36
C ILE A 75 -10.02 9.27 -1.03
N VAL A 76 -9.60 9.96 0.03
CA VAL A 76 -10.20 9.87 1.36
C VAL A 76 -10.53 11.28 1.82
N PHE A 77 -11.79 11.52 2.17
CA PHE A 77 -12.22 12.82 2.68
C PHE A 77 -12.26 12.80 4.20
N ASP A 78 -11.59 13.75 4.84
CA ASP A 78 -11.57 13.88 6.30
C ASP A 78 -12.97 14.14 6.86
N ALA A 79 -13.80 14.88 6.11
CA ALA A 79 -15.16 15.26 6.50
C ALA A 79 -16.18 14.11 6.46
N PHE A 80 -15.86 12.95 5.86
CA PHE A 80 -16.81 11.86 5.64
C PHE A 80 -16.37 10.54 6.29
N ASN A 81 -15.98 10.56 7.57
CA ASN A 81 -15.63 9.36 8.34
C ASN A 81 -14.62 8.43 7.61
N ASN A 82 -13.64 9.01 6.92
CA ASN A 82 -12.66 8.29 6.12
C ASN A 82 -13.26 7.41 5.00
N GLN A 83 -14.43 7.77 4.46
CA GLN A 83 -14.95 7.14 3.26
C GLN A 83 -13.93 7.22 2.13
N THR A 84 -13.70 6.07 1.51
CA THR A 84 -12.81 5.93 0.37
C THR A 84 -13.60 6.05 -0.92
N VAL A 85 -13.15 6.91 -1.81
CA VAL A 85 -13.63 7.06 -3.17
C VAL A 85 -12.51 6.73 -4.16
N THR A 86 -12.87 6.18 -5.30
CA THR A 86 -11.96 5.92 -6.41
C THR A 86 -12.04 7.03 -7.45
N GLY A 87 -10.91 7.29 -8.09
CA GLY A 87 -10.78 8.30 -9.12
C GLY A 87 -9.69 7.98 -10.12
N VAL A 88 -9.55 8.85 -11.13
CA VAL A 88 -8.59 8.69 -12.21
C VAL A 88 -7.91 10.02 -12.51
N VAL A 89 -6.60 10.01 -12.78
CA VAL A 89 -5.87 11.20 -13.25
C VAL A 89 -6.41 11.61 -14.62
N LYS A 90 -7.07 12.77 -14.69
CA LYS A 90 -7.71 13.31 -15.90
C LYS A 90 -6.75 14.21 -16.69
N SER A 91 -5.98 15.04 -15.99
CA SER A 91 -4.99 15.93 -16.62
C SER A 91 -3.81 16.19 -15.70
N ILE A 92 -2.70 16.59 -16.33
CA ILE A 92 -1.46 17.00 -15.70
C ILE A 92 -1.08 18.30 -16.39
N ASP A 93 -0.93 19.38 -15.63
CA ASP A 93 -0.49 20.65 -16.20
C ASP A 93 0.94 20.51 -16.71
N THR A 94 1.21 21.11 -17.86
CA THR A 94 2.55 21.11 -18.46
C THR A 94 3.44 22.22 -17.91
N ILE A 95 2.85 23.17 -17.17
CA ILE A 95 3.54 24.32 -16.60
C ILE A 95 3.61 24.15 -15.09
N GLY A 96 4.84 23.96 -14.59
CA GLY A 96 5.09 23.92 -13.15
C GLY A 96 5.02 25.32 -12.53
N THR A 97 4.59 25.38 -11.28
CA THR A 97 4.59 26.59 -10.45
C THR A 97 5.53 26.40 -9.26
N VAL A 98 6.21 27.46 -8.82
CA VAL A 98 7.02 27.42 -7.61
C VAL A 98 6.14 27.75 -6.41
N LYS A 99 5.95 26.78 -5.51
CA LYS A 99 5.22 26.93 -4.24
C LYS A 99 6.14 26.62 -3.08
N GLY A 100 6.37 27.58 -2.19
CA GLY A 100 7.24 27.40 -1.02
C GLY A 100 8.70 27.03 -1.37
N GLY A 101 9.20 27.50 -2.52
CA GLY A 101 10.56 27.19 -2.99
C GLY A 101 10.71 25.82 -3.67
N VAL A 102 9.60 25.09 -3.88
CA VAL A 102 9.57 23.79 -4.55
C VAL A 102 8.78 23.90 -5.84
N VAL A 103 9.26 23.28 -6.92
CA VAL A 103 8.54 23.19 -8.19
C VAL A 103 7.45 22.13 -8.07
N THR A 104 6.21 22.54 -8.33
CA THR A 104 5.03 21.68 -8.29
C THR A 104 4.24 21.78 -9.57
N TYR A 105 3.64 20.67 -9.98
CA TYR A 105 2.74 20.58 -11.12
C TYR A 105 1.34 20.27 -10.61
N GLU A 106 0.36 21.02 -11.11
CA GLU A 106 -1.03 20.75 -10.81
C GLU A 106 -1.51 19.55 -11.61
N ILE A 107 -2.24 18.64 -10.96
CA ILE A 107 -2.94 17.55 -11.63
C ILE A 107 -4.40 17.58 -11.22
N LYS A 108 -5.27 17.17 -12.14
CA LYS A 108 -6.71 17.01 -11.87
C LYS A 108 -7.07 15.55 -11.83
N VAL A 109 -7.76 15.14 -10.78
CA VAL A 109 -8.27 13.78 -10.58
C VAL A 109 -9.79 13.81 -10.63
N SER A 110 -10.39 13.06 -11.54
CA SER A 110 -11.84 12.86 -11.59
C SER A 110 -12.27 11.83 -10.53
N LEU A 111 -13.46 12.00 -9.97
CA LEU A 111 -14.06 11.01 -9.07
C LEU A 111 -14.99 10.09 -9.85
N GLU A 112 -14.95 8.79 -9.58
CA GLU A 112 -15.91 7.83 -10.16
C GLU A 112 -17.30 7.96 -9.52
N THR A 113 -17.35 8.32 -8.24
CA THR A 113 -18.59 8.59 -7.52
C THR A 113 -18.37 9.75 -6.57
N ILE A 114 -19.33 10.68 -6.51
CA ILE A 114 -19.26 11.83 -5.61
C ILE A 114 -20.11 11.52 -4.37
N PRO A 115 -19.50 11.41 -3.18
CA PRO A 115 -20.27 11.27 -1.94
C PRO A 115 -21.21 12.45 -1.73
N SER A 116 -22.42 12.17 -1.24
CA SER A 116 -23.38 13.21 -0.91
C SER A 116 -22.81 14.17 0.13
N GLY A 117 -22.90 15.48 -0.14
CA GLY A 117 -22.45 16.52 0.79
C GLY A 117 -21.03 17.01 0.55
N VAL A 118 -20.28 16.40 -0.36
CA VAL A 118 -18.98 16.91 -0.80
C VAL A 118 -19.16 18.28 -1.46
N ARG A 119 -18.36 19.26 -1.06
CA ARG A 119 -18.44 20.65 -1.54
C ARG A 119 -17.08 21.12 -2.05
N ALA A 120 -17.10 22.13 -2.92
CA ALA A 120 -15.90 22.83 -3.36
C ALA A 120 -15.08 23.29 -2.14
N ASN A 121 -13.76 23.31 -2.30
CA ASN A 121 -12.79 23.68 -1.26
C ASN A 121 -12.73 22.76 -0.01
N MET A 122 -13.36 21.59 -0.03
CA MET A 122 -13.06 20.56 0.98
C MET A 122 -11.70 19.92 0.74
N THR A 123 -11.03 19.55 1.83
CA THR A 123 -9.76 18.83 1.80
C THR A 123 -9.98 17.32 1.65
N ALA A 124 -9.15 16.69 0.83
CA ALA A 124 -9.05 15.24 0.72
C ALA A 124 -7.60 14.77 0.66
N LEU A 125 -7.36 13.56 1.16
CA LEU A 125 -6.13 12.83 0.93
C LEU A 125 -6.24 12.06 -0.39
N VAL A 126 -5.35 12.37 -1.34
CA VAL A 126 -5.28 11.65 -2.61
C VAL A 126 -4.03 10.79 -2.65
N THR A 127 -4.21 9.53 -3.02
CA THR A 127 -3.16 8.51 -3.15
C THR A 127 -3.19 7.99 -4.59
N ILE A 128 -2.20 8.35 -5.40
CA ILE A 128 -2.11 7.93 -6.80
C ILE A 128 -1.23 6.69 -6.92
N GLU A 129 -1.75 5.64 -7.55
CA GLU A 129 -1.02 4.40 -7.78
C GLU A 129 -0.05 4.59 -8.97
N THR A 130 1.24 4.84 -8.68
CA THR A 130 2.23 5.15 -9.74
C THR A 130 2.92 3.92 -10.33
N LEU A 131 2.95 2.81 -9.59
CA LEU A 131 3.46 1.52 -10.06
C LEU A 131 2.65 0.41 -9.43
N ARG A 132 2.10 -0.47 -10.27
CA ARG A 132 1.43 -1.70 -9.85
C ARG A 132 2.16 -2.90 -10.42
N LYS A 133 2.74 -3.74 -9.56
CA LYS A 133 3.27 -5.05 -9.94
C LYS A 133 2.35 -6.15 -9.42
N ASN A 134 1.70 -6.88 -10.33
CA ASN A 134 0.91 -8.06 -10.00
C ASN A 134 1.78 -9.32 -9.98
N ALA A 135 1.29 -10.40 -9.36
CA ALA A 135 1.94 -11.72 -9.37
C ALA A 135 3.41 -11.68 -8.88
N ILE A 136 3.68 -10.95 -7.79
CA ILE A 136 4.99 -10.90 -7.16
C ILE A 136 4.96 -11.45 -5.74
N LEU A 137 6.09 -12.02 -5.31
CA LEU A 137 6.29 -12.39 -3.92
C LEU A 137 6.50 -11.12 -3.09
N SER A 138 5.66 -10.92 -2.09
CA SER A 138 5.75 -9.73 -1.23
C SER A 138 5.57 -10.10 0.23
N VAL A 139 6.17 -9.31 1.11
CA VAL A 139 6.00 -9.44 2.56
C VAL A 139 5.62 -8.10 3.19
N PRO A 140 4.93 -8.09 4.34
CA PRO A 140 4.70 -6.87 5.11
C PRO A 140 6.02 -6.15 5.41
N ASN A 141 6.00 -4.83 5.36
CA ASN A 141 7.17 -4.01 5.67
C ASN A 141 7.68 -4.26 7.10
N SER A 142 6.77 -4.58 8.04
CA SER A 142 7.08 -4.95 9.43
C SER A 142 7.88 -6.25 9.56
N ALA A 143 7.82 -7.14 8.58
CA ALA A 143 8.51 -8.42 8.61
C ALA A 143 10.00 -8.30 8.27
N ILE A 144 10.40 -7.19 7.65
CA ILE A 144 11.74 -6.98 7.12
C ILE A 144 12.65 -6.39 8.21
N ILE A 145 13.73 -7.09 8.49
CA ILE A 145 14.78 -6.66 9.40
C ILE A 145 15.92 -6.10 8.55
N ALA A 146 16.21 -4.81 8.70
CA ALA A 146 17.36 -4.16 8.05
C ALA A 146 18.56 -4.13 9.01
N LYS A 147 19.70 -4.73 8.61
CA LYS A 147 20.93 -4.72 9.40
C LYS A 147 22.15 -4.70 8.48
N ASN A 148 23.11 -3.80 8.74
CA ASN A 148 24.38 -3.70 7.99
C ASN A 148 24.18 -3.64 6.46
N ASN A 149 23.25 -2.78 6.01
CA ASN A 149 22.90 -2.61 4.60
C ASN A 149 22.38 -3.88 3.89
N LYS A 150 21.86 -4.84 4.67
CA LYS A 150 21.23 -6.08 4.19
C LYS A 150 19.85 -6.24 4.79
N TYR A 151 18.99 -6.97 4.09
CA TYR A 151 17.62 -7.26 4.52
C TYR A 151 17.46 -8.74 4.88
N TYR A 152 16.69 -9.00 5.92
CA TYR A 152 16.43 -10.34 6.45
C TYR A 152 14.96 -10.49 6.84
N VAL A 153 14.50 -11.74 6.89
CA VAL A 153 13.21 -12.14 7.47
C VAL A 153 13.42 -13.33 8.40
N LYS A 154 12.48 -13.55 9.34
CA LYS A 154 12.42 -14.78 10.13
C LYS A 154 11.47 -15.76 9.43
N GLN A 155 12.02 -16.79 8.78
CA GLN A 155 11.25 -17.88 8.17
C GLN A 155 10.95 -18.96 9.21
N VAL A 156 9.75 -19.52 9.18
CA VAL A 156 9.34 -20.65 10.02
C VAL A 156 9.42 -21.94 9.21
N VAL A 157 10.26 -22.87 9.65
CA VAL A 157 10.41 -24.22 9.06
C VAL A 157 10.40 -25.23 10.19
N ASN A 158 9.47 -26.20 10.15
CA ASN A 158 9.32 -27.24 11.18
C ASN A 158 9.28 -26.66 12.61
N GLN A 159 8.46 -25.62 12.82
CA GLN A 159 8.30 -24.90 14.10
C GLN A 159 9.57 -24.16 14.61
N LYS A 160 10.65 -24.12 13.82
CA LYS A 160 11.87 -23.35 14.13
C LYS A 160 11.94 -22.07 13.31
N LYS A 161 12.35 -20.98 13.96
CA LYS A 161 12.53 -19.66 13.33
C LYS A 161 13.98 -19.54 12.84
N ASN A 162 14.16 -19.46 11.52
CA ASN A 162 15.44 -19.28 10.86
C ASN A 162 15.54 -17.87 10.27
N VAL A 163 16.69 -17.20 10.43
CA VAL A 163 16.94 -15.91 9.79
C VAL A 163 17.43 -16.14 8.37
N VAL A 164 16.71 -15.59 7.40
CA VAL A 164 17.02 -15.73 5.98
C VAL A 164 17.31 -14.36 5.40
N GLN A 165 18.45 -14.22 4.71
CA GLN A 165 18.77 -13.00 3.98
C GLN A 165 17.92 -12.93 2.70
N ILE A 166 17.35 -11.76 2.43
CA ILE A 166 16.52 -11.50 1.26
C ILE A 166 17.11 -10.38 0.40
N SER A 167 16.72 -10.37 -0.87
CA SER A 167 16.84 -9.20 -1.74
C SER A 167 15.46 -8.63 -1.98
N THR A 168 15.34 -7.32 -1.88
CA THR A 168 14.08 -6.60 -2.07
C THR A 168 14.06 -5.91 -3.44
N GLY A 169 12.86 -5.66 -3.93
CA GLY A 169 12.64 -4.82 -5.11
C GLY A 169 11.83 -3.60 -4.74
N VAL A 170 10.71 -3.48 -5.43
CA VAL A 170 9.73 -2.41 -5.28
C VAL A 170 9.17 -2.36 -3.85
N LYS A 171 9.33 -1.20 -3.17
CA LYS A 171 8.80 -0.95 -1.82
C LYS A 171 7.47 -0.17 -1.91
N GLY A 172 6.39 -0.81 -1.47
CA GLY A 172 5.08 -0.18 -1.27
C GLY A 172 4.89 0.36 0.15
N LEU A 173 3.71 0.93 0.41
CA LEU A 173 3.37 1.51 1.72
C LEU A 173 3.30 0.44 2.82
N VAL A 174 2.64 -0.69 2.53
CA VAL A 174 2.39 -1.75 3.50
C VAL A 174 3.31 -2.94 3.29
N LYS A 175 3.74 -3.18 2.04
CA LYS A 175 4.47 -4.38 1.63
C LYS A 175 5.65 -4.05 0.74
N THR A 176 6.64 -4.94 0.72
CA THR A 176 7.83 -4.85 -0.12
C THR A 176 7.99 -6.12 -0.96
N GLU A 177 8.35 -5.94 -2.23
CA GLU A 177 8.66 -7.01 -3.17
C GLU A 177 9.92 -7.77 -2.72
N ILE A 178 9.86 -9.09 -2.75
CA ILE A 178 11.00 -9.98 -2.53
C ILE A 178 11.45 -10.56 -3.87
N THR A 179 12.69 -10.27 -4.25
CA THR A 179 13.27 -10.73 -5.53
C THR A 179 14.14 -11.96 -5.36
N LYS A 180 14.73 -12.18 -4.17
CA LYS A 180 15.54 -13.36 -3.83
C LYS A 180 15.46 -13.71 -2.35
N GLY A 181 15.75 -14.97 -2.02
CA GLY A 181 15.91 -15.46 -0.64
C GLY A 181 14.66 -16.11 -0.06
N LEU A 182 13.51 -16.00 -0.70
CA LEU A 182 12.29 -16.72 -0.35
C LEU A 182 11.68 -17.36 -1.60
N ALA A 183 10.98 -18.46 -1.40
CA ALA A 183 10.11 -19.09 -2.38
C ALA A 183 8.64 -18.89 -2.01
N GLU A 184 7.75 -19.12 -2.96
CA GLU A 184 6.32 -19.17 -2.69
C GLU A 184 6.00 -20.14 -1.56
N ARG A 185 4.94 -19.82 -0.79
CA ARG A 185 4.44 -20.62 0.34
C ARG A 185 5.40 -20.74 1.53
N ASN A 186 6.52 -20.02 1.54
CA ASN A 186 7.34 -19.88 2.74
C ASN A 186 6.56 -19.13 3.83
N VAL A 187 6.57 -19.67 5.05
CA VAL A 187 5.95 -19.03 6.20
C VAL A 187 6.98 -18.13 6.87
N ILE A 188 6.60 -16.90 7.16
CA ILE A 188 7.47 -15.90 7.81
C ILE A 188 6.77 -15.26 9.00
N VAL A 189 7.56 -14.71 9.93
CA VAL A 189 7.05 -13.91 11.04
C VAL A 189 6.77 -12.49 10.55
N ALA A 190 5.52 -12.04 10.67
CA ALA A 190 5.07 -10.74 10.16
C ALA A 190 5.52 -9.54 10.99
N ASN A 191 5.71 -9.72 12.31
CA ASN A 191 6.35 -8.75 13.19
C ASN A 191 7.38 -9.48 14.07
N PRO A 192 8.68 -9.37 13.77
CA PRO A 192 9.71 -10.08 14.50
C PRO A 192 10.09 -9.44 15.84
N ASN A 193 9.50 -8.28 16.18
CA ASN A 193 9.75 -7.50 17.39
C ASN A 193 8.58 -7.49 18.39
N ASP A 194 7.44 -8.11 18.04
CA ASP A 194 6.37 -8.47 18.98
C ASP A 194 6.70 -9.81 19.66
#